data_AF-A0A950X9T8-F1
#
_entry.id   AF-A0A950X9T8-F1
#
_cell.length_a   1.000
_cell.length_b   1.000
_cell.length_c   1.000
_cell.angle_alpha   90.00
_cell.angle_beta   90.00
_cell.angle_gamma   90.00
#
_symmetry.space_group_name_H-M   'P 1'
#
loop_
_entity.id
_entity.type
_entity.pdbx_description
1 polymer ?
#
loop_
_entity_poly.entity_id
_entity_poly.type
_entity_poly.pdbx_seq_one_letter_code
_entity_poly.pdbx_strand_id
1 'polypeptide(L)'
;MTHRWDESLRVMCSDFAGTARELIFLSRQLSGRTDEDIHRQLNKVHLHLRALTHQIRLLGNREVQFTAQLVLHHAYAVRMVIGENKPDDRGGIYEEPPGERYNAALMSFYKSVRKQLKVEDPEDIPPFDIPLSERGLKLDEEGKMPSPDETSSL
;
A
#
# COMPACT_ATOMS: atom_id res chain seq x y z
N MET A 1 18.67 13.19 18.45
CA MET A 1 18.64 11.79 18.91
C MET A 1 17.29 11.23 18.52
N THR A 2 17.23 10.30 17.58
CA THR A 2 15.99 9.57 17.26
C THR A 2 15.68 8.65 18.43
N HIS A 3 14.50 8.76 19.03
CA HIS A 3 14.16 7.91 20.18
C HIS A 3 13.97 6.47 19.67
N ARG A 4 14.36 5.45 20.44
CA ARG A 4 14.19 4.01 20.08
C ARG A 4 12.77 3.67 19.59
N TRP A 5 11.79 4.40 20.08
CA TRP A 5 10.38 4.29 19.73
C TRP A 5 10.05 4.81 18.33
N ASP A 6 10.73 5.86 17.87
CA ASP A 6 10.54 6.44 16.53
C ASP A 6 11.01 5.45 15.46
N GLU A 7 12.14 4.79 15.69
CA GLU A 7 12.65 3.74 14.80
C GLU A 7 11.71 2.52 14.77
N SER A 8 11.20 2.12 15.94
CA SER A 8 10.25 1.01 16.05
C SER A 8 8.95 1.32 15.31
N LEU A 9 8.45 2.55 15.43
CA LEU A 9 7.28 3.02 14.68
C LEU A 9 7.55 3.04 13.18
N ARG A 10 8.72 3.56 12.75
CA ARG A 10 9.11 3.61 11.34
C ARG A 10 9.11 2.23 10.70
N VAL A 11 9.75 1.24 11.33
CA VAL A 11 9.81 -0.15 10.84
C VAL A 11 8.40 -0.73 10.75
N MET A 12 7.61 -0.62 11.81
CA MET A 12 6.24 -1.14 11.85
C MET A 12 5.32 -0.50 10.79
N CYS A 13 5.42 0.81 10.57
CA CYS A 13 4.66 1.50 9.54
C CYS A 13 5.11 1.13 8.12
N SER A 14 6.41 0.86 7.93
CA SER A 14 6.95 0.34 6.67
C SER A 14 6.39 -1.04 6.36
N ASP A 15 6.45 -1.96 7.33
CA ASP A 15 5.92 -3.32 7.20
C ASP A 15 4.42 -3.29 6.91
N PHE A 16 3.66 -2.47 7.67
CA PHE A 16 2.23 -2.28 7.45
C PHE A 16 1.90 -1.84 6.02
N ALA A 17 2.61 -0.85 5.50
CA ALA A 17 2.38 -0.38 4.14
C ALA A 17 2.83 -1.40 3.08
N GLY A 18 3.89 -2.16 3.34
CA GLY A 18 4.33 -3.28 2.50
C GLY A 18 3.26 -4.36 2.41
N THR A 19 2.77 -4.85 3.55
CA THR A 19 1.70 -5.85 3.63
C THR A 19 0.41 -5.36 2.99
N ALA A 20 0.07 -4.07 3.15
CA ALA A 20 -1.11 -3.49 2.51
C ALA A 20 -1.00 -3.56 0.98
N ARG A 21 0.16 -3.22 0.40
CA ARG A 21 0.40 -3.32 -1.05
C ARG A 21 0.41 -4.76 -1.54
N GLU A 22 1.01 -5.66 -0.78
CA GLU A 22 1.00 -7.09 -1.08
C GLU A 22 -0.43 -7.63 -1.17
N LEU A 23 -1.32 -7.20 -0.27
CA LEU A 23 -2.73 -7.56 -0.32
C LEU A 23 -3.40 -7.09 -1.62
N ILE A 24 -3.12 -5.85 -2.05
CA ILE A 24 -3.65 -5.32 -3.33
C ILE A 24 -3.11 -6.11 -4.51
N PHE A 25 -1.82 -6.41 -4.51
CA PHE A 25 -1.16 -7.19 -5.56
C PHE A 25 -1.78 -8.59 -5.68
N LEU A 26 -1.91 -9.32 -4.58
CA LEU A 26 -2.55 -10.65 -4.55
C LEU A 26 -4.02 -10.58 -4.96
N SER A 27 -4.75 -9.54 -4.55
CA SER A 27 -6.14 -9.33 -4.97
C SER A 27 -6.27 -9.15 -6.48
N ARG A 28 -5.34 -8.41 -7.10
CA ARG A 28 -5.30 -8.26 -8.57
C ARG A 28 -4.93 -9.57 -9.26
N GLN A 29 -4.01 -10.36 -8.69
CA GLN A 29 -3.68 -11.67 -9.25
C GLN A 29 -4.85 -12.66 -9.19
N LEU A 30 -5.63 -12.63 -8.11
CA LEU A 30 -6.80 -13.49 -7.95
C LEU A 30 -7.96 -13.08 -8.88
N SER A 31 -7.97 -11.84 -9.36
CA SER A 31 -9.07 -11.29 -10.15
C SER A 31 -9.39 -12.15 -11.38
N GLY A 32 -10.61 -12.68 -11.43
CA GLY A 32 -11.10 -13.55 -12.51
C GLY A 32 -10.47 -14.95 -12.52
N ARG A 33 -9.76 -15.36 -11.46
CA ARG A 33 -9.10 -16.66 -11.34
C ARG A 33 -9.61 -17.44 -10.13
N THR A 34 -9.66 -18.76 -10.27
CA THR A 34 -9.87 -19.68 -9.15
C THR A 34 -8.52 -20.29 -8.78
N ASP A 35 -7.79 -19.62 -7.88
CA ASP A 35 -6.47 -20.06 -7.41
C ASP A 35 -6.48 -20.15 -5.88
N GLU A 36 -6.52 -21.39 -5.36
CA GLU A 36 -6.57 -21.64 -3.92
C GLU A 36 -5.29 -21.21 -3.21
N ASP A 37 -4.14 -21.25 -3.87
CA ASP A 37 -2.85 -20.91 -3.28
C ASP A 37 -2.78 -19.39 -3.08
N ILE A 38 -3.16 -18.63 -4.10
CA ILE A 38 -3.30 -17.16 -3.99
C ILE A 38 -4.33 -16.83 -2.91
N HIS A 39 -5.48 -17.51 -2.88
CA HIS A 39 -6.50 -17.26 -1.87
C HIS A 39 -5.98 -17.53 -0.44
N ARG A 40 -5.21 -18.61 -0.22
CA ARG A 40 -4.56 -18.89 1.08
C ARG A 40 -3.54 -17.82 1.45
N GLN A 41 -2.71 -17.36 0.51
CA GLN A 41 -1.76 -16.27 0.73
C GLN A 41 -2.48 -14.96 1.08
N LEU A 42 -3.54 -14.63 0.35
CA LEU A 42 -4.35 -13.45 0.54
C LEU A 42 -4.96 -13.42 1.96
N ASN A 43 -5.44 -14.56 2.46
CA ASN A 43 -5.89 -14.69 3.85
C ASN A 43 -4.78 -14.45 4.86
N LYS A 44 -3.59 -15.02 4.66
CA LYS A 44 -2.44 -14.81 5.55
C LYS A 44 -2.02 -13.34 5.58
N VAL A 45 -1.87 -12.71 4.42
CA VAL A 45 -1.49 -11.30 4.28
C VAL A 45 -2.54 -10.38 4.92
N HIS A 46 -3.83 -10.65 4.71
CA HIS A 46 -4.89 -9.86 5.34
C HIS A 46 -4.88 -10.00 6.88
N LEU A 47 -4.70 -11.20 7.42
CA LEU A 47 -4.56 -11.41 8.87
C LEU A 47 -3.33 -10.69 9.43
N HIS A 48 -2.21 -10.74 8.71
CA HIS A 48 -1.00 -10.04 9.10
C HIS A 48 -1.19 -8.51 9.11
N LEU A 49 -1.85 -7.95 8.09
CA LEU A 49 -2.18 -6.52 8.02
C LEU A 49 -3.04 -6.07 9.21
N ARG A 50 -4.01 -6.89 9.62
CA ARG A 50 -4.81 -6.65 10.83
C ARG A 50 -3.95 -6.64 12.08
N ALA A 51 -3.04 -7.60 12.23
CA ALA A 51 -2.13 -7.66 13.37
C ALA A 51 -1.23 -6.41 13.44
N LEU A 52 -0.66 -5.96 12.32
CA LEU A 52 0.14 -4.73 12.24
C LEU A 52 -0.70 -3.49 12.61
N THR A 53 -1.96 -3.42 12.16
CA THR A 53 -2.88 -2.33 12.55
C THR A 53 -3.05 -2.26 14.08
N HIS A 54 -3.14 -3.41 14.75
CA HIS A 54 -3.22 -3.46 16.22
C HIS A 54 -1.91 -3.05 16.89
N GLN A 55 -0.76 -3.47 16.35
CA GLN A 55 0.55 -3.08 16.87
C GLN A 55 0.80 -1.57 16.74
N ILE A 56 0.36 -0.95 15.64
CA ILE A 56 0.46 0.50 15.42
C ILE A 56 -0.26 1.28 16.54
N ARG A 57 -1.30 0.73 17.17
CA ARG A 57 -1.97 1.40 18.30
C ARG A 57 -1.09 1.61 19.53
N LEU A 58 0.01 0.87 19.65
CA LEU A 58 0.94 1.00 20.79
C LEU A 58 1.84 2.24 20.66
N LEU A 59 2.20 2.62 19.44
CA LEU A 59 3.21 3.66 19.17
C LEU A 59 2.66 4.84 18.38
N GLY A 60 1.68 4.62 17.51
CA GLY A 60 1.05 5.64 16.68
C GLY A 60 0.15 6.56 17.49
N ASN A 61 0.13 7.83 17.14
CA ASN A 61 -0.84 8.80 17.67
C ASN A 61 -2.22 8.57 17.04
N ARG A 62 -3.22 9.36 17.45
CA ARG A 62 -4.61 9.24 16.97
C ARG A 62 -4.72 9.31 15.44
N GLU A 63 -3.97 10.18 14.78
CA GLU A 63 -4.02 10.37 13.33
C GLU A 63 -3.44 9.16 12.59
N VAL A 64 -2.29 8.65 13.05
CA VAL A 64 -1.66 7.42 12.51
C VAL A 64 -2.58 6.21 12.69
N GLN A 65 -3.17 6.06 13.87
CA GLN A 65 -4.09 4.95 14.14
C GLN A 65 -5.34 5.01 13.25
N PHE A 66 -5.92 6.21 13.08
CA PHE A 66 -7.10 6.41 12.25
C PHE A 66 -6.82 6.11 10.77
N THR A 67 -5.74 6.67 10.23
CA THR A 67 -5.37 6.46 8.83
C THR A 67 -4.96 5.02 8.55
N ALA A 68 -4.27 4.33 9.47
CA ALA A 68 -3.99 2.89 9.36
C ALA A 68 -5.28 2.06 9.30
N GLN A 69 -6.28 2.40 10.12
CA GLN A 69 -7.58 1.74 10.09
C GLN A 69 -8.29 1.94 8.73
N LEU A 70 -8.20 3.12 8.13
CA LEU A 70 -8.73 3.39 6.79
C LEU A 70 -8.00 2.57 5.72
N VAL A 71 -6.66 2.49 5.77
CA VAL A 71 -5.88 1.66 4.84
C VAL A 71 -6.33 0.21 4.90
N LEU A 72 -6.47 -0.37 6.11
CA LEU A 72 -6.98 -1.74 6.28
C LEU A 72 -8.38 -1.90 5.68
N HIS A 73 -9.29 -0.96 5.95
CA HIS A 73 -10.66 -1.03 5.45
C HIS A 73 -10.72 -0.98 3.92
N HIS A 74 -10.02 -0.04 3.30
CA HIS A 74 -10.06 0.10 1.85
C HIS A 74 -9.27 -1.00 1.14
N ALA A 75 -8.19 -1.52 1.73
CA ALA A 75 -7.50 -2.69 1.20
C ALA A 75 -8.40 -3.94 1.24
N TYR A 76 -9.22 -4.11 2.28
CA TYR A 76 -10.24 -5.15 2.31
C TYR A 76 -11.32 -4.95 1.23
N ALA A 77 -11.80 -3.72 1.04
CA ALA A 77 -12.76 -3.44 -0.02
C ALA A 77 -12.19 -3.77 -1.41
N VAL A 78 -10.91 -3.45 -1.66
CA VAL A 78 -10.21 -3.87 -2.89
C VAL A 78 -10.16 -5.39 -3.03
N ARG A 79 -9.80 -6.11 -1.96
CA ARG A 79 -9.84 -7.58 -1.95
C ARG A 79 -11.22 -8.09 -2.37
N MET A 80 -12.28 -7.60 -1.74
CA MET A 80 -13.64 -8.09 -1.97
C MET A 80 -14.09 -7.85 -3.40
N VAL A 81 -13.90 -6.63 -3.90
CA VAL A 81 -14.35 -6.25 -5.24
C VAL A 81 -13.48 -6.85 -6.33
N ILE A 82 -12.15 -6.71 -6.23
CA ILE A 82 -11.23 -7.10 -7.31
C ILE A 82 -10.86 -8.57 -7.24
N GLY A 83 -10.47 -9.05 -6.06
CA GLY A 83 -9.97 -10.42 -5.89
C GLY A 83 -11.09 -11.45 -5.77
N GLU A 84 -12.18 -11.12 -5.09
CA GLU A 84 -13.23 -12.08 -4.74
C GLU A 84 -14.50 -11.90 -5.58
N ASN A 85 -14.55 -10.86 -6.43
CA ASN A 85 -15.73 -10.47 -7.22
C ASN A 85 -17.02 -10.38 -6.39
N LYS A 86 -16.89 -9.81 -5.18
CA LYS A 86 -17.97 -9.59 -4.21
C LYS A 86 -18.22 -8.09 -4.05
N PRO A 87 -19.47 -7.67 -3.75
CA PRO A 87 -19.76 -6.27 -3.50
C PRO A 87 -18.96 -5.71 -2.31
N ASP A 88 -18.67 -4.41 -2.35
CA ASP A 88 -18.19 -3.67 -1.18
C ASP A 88 -19.38 -3.31 -0.29
N ASP A 89 -19.47 -3.93 0.88
CA ASP A 89 -20.52 -3.65 1.89
C ASP A 89 -20.59 -2.18 2.30
N ARG A 90 -19.50 -1.42 2.13
CA ARG A 90 -19.42 0.01 2.44
C ARG A 90 -19.41 0.89 1.20
N GLY A 91 -19.62 0.33 0.01
CA GLY A 91 -19.61 1.07 -1.24
C GLY A 91 -20.60 2.23 -1.25
N GLY A 92 -21.75 2.11 -0.58
CA GLY A 92 -22.75 3.19 -0.49
C GLY A 92 -22.35 4.39 0.38
N ILE A 93 -21.22 4.33 1.09
CA ILE A 93 -20.71 5.45 1.91
C ILE A 93 -19.77 6.34 1.09
N TYR A 94 -19.22 5.84 0.00
CA TYR A 94 -18.17 6.50 -0.76
C TYR A 94 -18.52 6.61 -2.23
N GLU A 95 -18.11 7.72 -2.86
CA GLU A 95 -18.31 7.92 -4.29
C GLU A 95 -17.20 7.24 -5.10
N GLU A 96 -16.00 7.16 -4.53
CA GLU A 96 -14.80 6.67 -5.23
C GLU A 96 -14.68 5.12 -5.18
N PRO A 97 -14.11 4.51 -6.24
CA PRO A 97 -13.86 3.08 -6.26
C PRO A 97 -12.85 2.66 -5.16
N PRO A 98 -12.89 1.39 -4.70
CA PRO A 98 -12.04 0.91 -3.60
C PRO A 98 -10.54 1.20 -3.77
N GLY A 99 -10.02 1.10 -5.00
CA GLY A 99 -8.61 1.35 -5.30
C GLY A 99 -8.18 2.80 -5.07
N GLU A 100 -9.02 3.76 -5.46
CA GLU A 100 -8.75 5.19 -5.24
C GLU A 100 -8.80 5.54 -3.76
N ARG A 101 -9.81 5.02 -3.04
CA ARG A 101 -9.90 5.16 -1.58
C ARG A 101 -8.70 4.59 -0.84
N TYR A 102 -8.22 3.42 -1.28
CA TYR A 102 -7.01 2.81 -0.74
C TYR A 102 -5.79 3.71 -0.94
N ASN A 103 -5.58 4.23 -2.15
CA ASN A 103 -4.45 5.12 -2.44
C ASN A 103 -4.51 6.42 -1.61
N ALA A 104 -5.69 7.04 -1.51
CA ALA A 104 -5.90 8.24 -0.71
C ALA A 104 -5.64 7.98 0.79
N ALA A 105 -6.14 6.86 1.33
CA ALA A 105 -5.89 6.47 2.71
C ALA A 105 -4.41 6.16 2.97
N LEU A 106 -3.72 5.49 2.03
CA LEU A 106 -2.30 5.18 2.17
C LEU A 106 -1.43 6.43 2.13
N MET A 107 -1.76 7.39 1.26
CA MET A 107 -1.11 8.71 1.24
C MET A 107 -1.30 9.44 2.58
N SER A 108 -2.53 9.44 3.10
CA SER A 108 -2.86 10.07 4.39
C SER A 108 -2.12 9.41 5.55
N PHE A 109 -1.99 8.07 5.52
CA PHE A 109 -1.19 7.31 6.47
C PHE A 109 0.27 7.75 6.44
N TYR A 110 0.90 7.87 5.28
CA TYR A 110 2.28 8.36 5.19
C TYR A 110 2.48 9.76 5.72
N LYS A 111 1.58 10.68 5.39
CA LYS A 111 1.61 12.04 5.92
C LYS A 111 1.56 12.03 7.44
N SER A 112 0.64 11.26 8.02
CA SER A 112 0.48 11.17 9.48
C SER A 112 1.71 10.56 10.17
N VAL A 113 2.33 9.54 9.58
CA VAL A 113 3.53 8.90 10.12
C VAL A 113 4.72 9.87 10.05
N ARG A 114 4.91 10.55 8.91
CA ARG A 114 5.96 11.56 8.74
C ARG A 114 5.81 12.72 9.72
N LYS A 115 4.58 13.20 9.94
CA LYS A 115 4.26 14.22 10.97
C LYS A 115 4.66 13.74 12.36
N GLN A 116 4.27 12.53 12.75
CA GLN A 116 4.61 11.99 14.07
C GLN A 116 6.13 11.82 14.25
N LEU A 117 6.83 11.36 13.21
CA LEU A 117 8.28 11.20 13.20
C LEU A 117 9.05 12.53 13.01
N LYS A 118 8.33 13.66 12.89
CA LYS A 118 8.91 15.00 12.71
C LYS A 118 9.84 15.09 11.51
N VAL A 119 9.49 14.41 10.41
CA VAL A 119 10.21 14.52 9.13
C VAL A 119 10.02 15.93 8.59
N GLU A 120 11.09 16.51 8.05
CA GLU A 120 11.04 17.78 7.32
C GLU A 120 10.11 17.63 6.11
N ASP A 121 9.19 18.56 5.93
CA ASP A 121 8.14 18.51 4.90
C ASP A 121 7.40 17.16 4.86
N PRO A 122 6.51 16.88 5.84
CA PRO A 122 5.82 15.60 5.93
C PRO A 122 4.87 15.32 4.76
N GLU A 123 4.51 16.36 4.01
CA GLU A 123 3.62 16.30 2.85
C GLU A 123 4.36 16.02 1.53
N ASP A 124 5.69 16.16 1.50
CA ASP A 124 6.53 15.85 0.34
C ASP A 124 6.69 14.33 0.18
N ILE A 125 5.69 13.73 -0.45
CA ILE A 125 5.61 12.31 -0.75
C ILE A 125 5.38 12.17 -2.25
N PRO A 126 6.24 11.43 -2.97
CA PRO A 126 6.04 11.23 -4.40
C PRO A 126 4.71 10.49 -4.66
N PRO A 127 4.01 10.81 -5.76
CA PRO A 127 2.80 10.09 -6.13
C PRO A 127 3.09 8.60 -6.34
N PHE A 128 2.12 7.74 -6.04
CA PHE A 128 2.26 6.28 -6.20
C PHE A 128 2.46 5.86 -7.66
N ASP A 129 1.89 6.63 -8.59
CA ASP A 129 1.97 6.42 -10.02
C ASP A 129 2.93 7.44 -10.64
N ILE A 130 4.23 7.36 -10.30
CA ILE A 130 5.26 8.01 -11.12
C ILE A 130 5.24 7.31 -12.49
N PRO A 131 4.85 7.97 -13.58
CA PRO A 131 4.91 7.40 -14.92
C PRO A 131 6.34 6.94 -15.19
N LEU A 132 6.54 5.80 -15.86
CA LEU A 132 7.87 5.24 -16.12
C LEU A 132 8.83 6.27 -16.75
N SER A 133 8.30 7.21 -17.53
CA SER A 133 9.02 8.33 -18.15
C SER A 133 9.75 9.24 -17.15
N GLU A 134 9.27 9.35 -15.92
CA GLU A 134 9.85 10.22 -14.88
C GLU A 134 10.86 9.50 -13.98
N ARG A 135 11.02 8.17 -14.10
CA ARG A 135 12.02 7.40 -13.34
C ARG A 135 13.42 7.41 -13.96
N GLY A 136 13.67 8.22 -14.99
CA GLY A 136 14.93 8.23 -15.72
C GLY A 136 15.19 6.98 -16.57
N LEU A 137 14.23 6.06 -16.64
CA LEU A 137 14.22 4.94 -17.58
C LEU A 137 13.61 5.44 -18.88
N LYS A 138 14.45 5.89 -19.81
CA LYS A 138 13.99 6.21 -21.16
C LYS A 138 13.47 4.92 -21.79
N LEU A 139 12.16 4.86 -22.02
CA LEU A 139 11.60 3.95 -23.03
C LEU A 139 12.13 4.41 -24.38
N ASP A 140 12.48 3.46 -25.24
CA ASP A 140 12.73 3.75 -26.65
C ASP A 140 11.44 4.26 -27.31
N GLU A 141 11.56 4.86 -28.50
CA GLU A 141 10.44 5.50 -29.22
C GLU A 141 9.29 4.54 -29.58
N GLU A 142 9.43 3.24 -29.29
CA GLU A 142 8.42 2.20 -29.51
C GLU A 142 7.76 1.66 -28.22
N GLY A 143 8.14 2.17 -27.04
CA GLY A 143 7.51 1.79 -25.77
C GLY A 143 7.83 0.37 -25.30
N LYS A 144 8.98 -0.19 -25.68
CA LYS A 144 9.41 -1.53 -25.27
C LYS A 144 10.54 -1.43 -24.25
N MET A 145 10.57 -2.35 -23.27
CA MET A 145 11.72 -2.47 -22.39
C MET A 145 12.93 -2.99 -23.18
N PRO A 146 14.13 -2.39 -23.05
CA PRO A 146 15.33 -2.98 -23.60
C PRO A 146 15.62 -4.31 -22.90
N SER A 147 16.04 -5.30 -23.70
CA SER A 147 16.41 -6.63 -23.24
C SER A 147 17.57 -6.55 -22.24
N PRO A 148 17.62 -7.40 -21.19
CA PRO A 148 18.68 -7.34 -20.16
C PRO A 148 20.11 -7.62 -20.66
N ASP A 149 20.32 -7.91 -21.93
CA ASP A 149 21.64 -8.28 -22.47
C ASP A 149 22.51 -7.10 -22.94
N GLU A 150 22.02 -5.86 -22.94
CA GLU A 150 22.79 -4.73 -23.51
C GLU A 150 23.49 -3.82 -22.49
N THR A 151 23.38 -4.07 -21.18
CA THR A 151 24.12 -3.27 -20.17
C THR A 151 25.50 -3.82 -19.83
N SER A 152 26.02 -4.79 -20.58
CA SER A 152 27.37 -5.33 -20.36
C SER A 152 28.29 -4.97 -21.53
N SER A 153 28.55 -3.67 -21.70
CA SER A 153 29.79 -3.12 -22.27
C SER A 153 29.72 -1.60 -22.24
N LEU A 154 30.33 -1.00 -21.21
CA LEU A 154 31.24 0.15 -21.28
C LEU A 154 31.59 0.62 -19.86
#